data_AF-A0A7V9SCR0-F1
#
_entry.id   AF-A0A7V9SCR0-F1
#
_cell.length_a   1.000
_cell.length_b   1.000
_cell.length_c   1.000
_cell.angle_alpha   90.00
_cell.angle_beta   90.00
_cell.angle_gamma   90.00
#
_symmetry.space_group_name_H-M   'P 1'
#
loop_
_entity.id
_entity.type
_entity.pdbx_description
1 polymer ?
#
loop_
_entity_poly.entity_id
_entity_poly.type
_entity_poly.pdbx_seq_one_letter_code
_entity_poly.pdbx_strand_id
1 'polypeptide(L)'
;MQLFPCLARLAASGALLAIGVMAAPVGAQDASPAAGAGCTAEPRDVDELVNFYFSPEGTPLATPAATTFDSEAALPAGEPVDAETEAAVNAVVMELIACFDAGQYARAFALVTDDAARSLGPDMSNPDEDTPDEVRALLEAQIAGTPVIDEPGMEPGTQTQVSPGRDVRLLEGGRVGGVWEIEGDAAFAVLEQVDDRWLVDEFLDIVEDDAMAGGTPTP
;
A
#
# COMPACT_ATOMS: atom_id res chain seq x y z
N MET A 1 -45.12 -22.73 -3.33
CA MET A 1 -44.05 -22.97 -2.34
C MET A 1 -44.60 -22.55 -0.98
N GLN A 2 -45.36 -23.37 -0.25
CA GLN A 2 -44.87 -24.42 0.69
C GLN A 2 -43.63 -23.89 1.44
N LEU A 3 -43.72 -23.21 2.60
CA LEU A 3 -44.45 -23.51 3.85
C LEU A 3 -44.07 -24.89 4.40
N PHE A 4 -42.96 -24.94 5.14
CA PHE A 4 -42.61 -26.08 5.99
C PHE A 4 -42.45 -25.64 7.45
N PRO A 5 -43.34 -26.13 8.33
CA PRO A 5 -43.21 -26.02 9.77
C PRO A 5 -42.41 -27.22 10.30
N CYS A 6 -41.66 -27.04 11.39
CA CYS A 6 -41.34 -28.16 12.27
C CYS A 6 -41.35 -27.68 13.72
N LEU A 7 -42.56 -27.71 14.27
CA LEU A 7 -42.82 -27.75 15.70
C LEU A 7 -42.34 -29.11 16.23
N ALA A 8 -41.36 -29.09 17.14
CA ALA A 8 -41.17 -30.18 18.09
C ALA A 8 -41.02 -29.58 19.49
N ARG A 9 -42.11 -29.67 20.25
CA ARG A 9 -42.13 -29.46 21.70
C ARG A 9 -41.35 -30.59 22.36
N LEU A 10 -40.37 -30.26 23.19
CA LEU A 10 -39.90 -31.13 24.26
C LEU A 10 -40.00 -30.37 25.58
N ALA A 11 -40.80 -30.94 26.46
CA ALA A 11 -41.05 -30.48 27.80
C ALA A 11 -40.11 -31.17 28.79
N ALA A 12 -39.84 -30.43 29.86
CA ALA A 12 -39.62 -30.88 31.23
C ALA A 12 -38.18 -31.08 31.73
N SER A 13 -38.00 -30.51 32.93
CA SER A 13 -37.19 -30.99 34.05
C SER A 13 -35.73 -30.52 34.14
N GLY A 14 -35.57 -29.37 34.81
CA GLY A 14 -35.03 -29.36 36.17
C GLY A 14 -33.53 -29.62 36.35
N ALA A 15 -32.77 -28.54 36.54
CA ALA A 15 -31.72 -28.44 37.55
C ALA A 15 -31.34 -26.96 37.71
N LEU A 16 -31.66 -26.36 38.87
CA LEU A 16 -31.09 -25.09 39.30
C LEU A 16 -29.63 -25.35 39.66
N LEU A 17 -28.72 -25.16 38.70
CA LEU A 17 -27.29 -25.06 38.96
C LEU A 17 -26.97 -23.59 39.26
N ALA A 18 -26.67 -23.29 40.52
CA ALA A 18 -26.10 -22.01 40.92
C ALA A 18 -24.67 -21.93 40.37
N ILE A 19 -24.52 -21.33 39.19
CA ILE A 19 -23.21 -21.00 38.63
C ILE A 19 -22.76 -19.72 39.34
N GLY A 20 -21.79 -19.87 40.23
CA GLY A 20 -21.05 -18.74 40.79
C GLY A 20 -20.30 -18.04 39.66
N VAL A 21 -20.78 -16.84 39.31
CA VAL A 21 -20.08 -15.95 38.38
C VAL A 21 -18.86 -15.41 39.12
N MET A 22 -17.71 -16.04 38.93
CA MET A 22 -16.44 -15.36 39.16
C MET A 22 -16.31 -14.32 38.05
N ALA A 23 -16.48 -13.05 38.42
CA ALA A 23 -16.09 -11.93 37.59
C ALA A 23 -14.57 -11.97 37.42
N ALA A 24 -14.10 -12.70 36.42
CA ALA A 24 -12.76 -12.47 35.89
C ALA A 24 -12.74 -11.04 35.33
N PRO A 25 -11.69 -10.24 35.57
CA PRO A 25 -11.54 -8.97 34.89
C PRO A 25 -11.51 -9.27 33.40
N VAL A 26 -12.57 -8.86 32.69
CA VAL A 26 -12.53 -8.71 31.25
C VAL A 26 -11.53 -7.59 31.02
N GLY A 27 -10.28 -7.95 30.77
CA GLY A 27 -9.36 -7.05 30.10
C GLY A 27 -10.03 -6.73 28.78
N ALA A 28 -10.54 -5.51 28.65
CA ALA A 28 -10.81 -4.93 27.34
C ALA A 28 -9.49 -5.09 26.58
N GLN A 29 -9.45 -6.08 25.70
CA GLN A 29 -8.41 -6.11 24.69
C GLN A 29 -8.78 -4.92 23.83
N ASP A 30 -8.09 -3.79 24.06
CA ASP A 30 -7.99 -2.75 23.05
C ASP A 30 -7.57 -3.50 21.79
N ALA A 31 -8.55 -3.76 20.93
CA ALA A 31 -8.32 -4.32 19.63
C ALA A 31 -7.56 -3.22 18.90
N SER A 32 -6.25 -3.24 19.05
CA SER A 32 -5.37 -2.46 18.19
C SER A 32 -5.80 -2.81 16.77
N PRO A 33 -6.10 -1.80 15.93
CA PRO A 33 -6.40 -2.03 14.53
C PRO A 33 -5.40 -3.03 13.99
N ALA A 34 -5.89 -4.14 13.43
CA ALA A 34 -5.01 -5.17 12.93
C ALA A 34 -4.24 -4.59 11.74
N ALA A 35 -2.98 -4.20 11.97
CA ALA A 35 -2.03 -4.02 10.90
C ALA A 35 -2.07 -5.27 10.02
N GLY A 36 -2.24 -5.09 8.70
CA GLY A 36 -2.09 -6.18 7.74
C GLY A 36 -0.72 -6.83 7.91
N ALA A 37 -0.60 -8.12 7.61
CA ALA A 37 0.66 -8.83 7.75
C ALA A 37 1.75 -8.13 6.93
N GLY A 38 2.69 -7.46 7.60
CA GLY A 38 3.82 -6.77 6.97
C GLY A 38 3.75 -5.24 6.92
N CYS A 39 2.58 -4.61 7.12
CA CYS A 39 2.46 -3.15 7.14
C CYS A 39 2.50 -2.61 8.58
N THR A 40 3.65 -2.14 9.03
CA THR A 40 3.85 -1.67 10.43
C THR A 40 4.10 -0.17 10.55
N ALA A 41 4.33 0.53 9.45
CA ALA A 41 4.54 1.96 9.40
C ALA A 41 3.41 2.72 10.08
N GLU A 42 3.75 3.74 10.87
CA GLU A 42 2.78 4.64 11.49
C GLU A 42 2.04 5.41 10.38
N PRO A 43 0.70 5.52 10.43
CA PRO A 43 -0.04 6.27 9.42
C PRO A 43 0.38 7.74 9.40
N ARG A 44 0.45 8.29 8.19
CA ARG A 44 0.59 9.72 7.95
C ARG A 44 -0.69 10.47 8.32
N ASP A 45 -0.55 11.75 8.62
CA ASP A 45 -1.68 12.61 8.96
C ASP A 45 -2.66 12.75 7.78
N VAL A 46 -3.96 12.64 8.07
CA VAL A 46 -5.01 12.66 7.04
C VAL A 46 -5.15 14.05 6.42
N ASP A 47 -5.08 15.11 7.22
CA ASP A 47 -5.17 16.48 6.70
C ASP A 47 -4.00 16.77 5.77
N GLU A 48 -2.81 16.33 6.14
CA GLU A 48 -1.62 16.45 5.29
C GLU A 48 -1.81 15.75 3.94
N LEU A 49 -2.25 14.49 3.94
CA LEU A 49 -2.48 13.74 2.70
C LEU A 49 -3.55 14.39 1.82
N VAL A 50 -4.69 14.81 2.39
CA VAL A 50 -5.74 15.50 1.62
C VAL A 50 -5.20 16.78 0.99
N ASN A 51 -4.34 17.51 1.69
CA ASN A 51 -3.71 18.74 1.19
C ASN A 51 -2.65 18.49 0.09
N PHE A 52 -2.21 17.25 -0.13
CA PHE A 52 -1.38 16.91 -1.29
C PHE A 52 -2.17 16.83 -2.58
N TYR A 53 -3.45 16.46 -2.49
CA TYR A 53 -4.28 16.18 -3.66
C TYR A 53 -5.26 17.30 -3.96
N PHE A 54 -5.66 18.08 -2.97
CA PHE A 54 -6.67 19.11 -3.12
C PHE A 54 -6.18 20.47 -2.63
N SER A 55 -6.58 21.52 -3.35
CA SER A 55 -6.51 22.89 -2.85
C SER A 55 -7.43 23.10 -1.64
N PRO A 56 -7.26 24.19 -0.86
CA PRO A 56 -8.17 24.53 0.24
C PRO A 56 -9.63 24.69 -0.18
N GLU A 57 -9.89 25.03 -1.45
CA GLU A 57 -11.22 25.12 -2.05
C GLU A 57 -11.79 23.76 -2.49
N GLY A 58 -11.05 22.66 -2.30
CA GLY A 58 -11.43 21.31 -2.69
C GLY A 58 -11.23 20.99 -4.17
N THR A 59 -10.53 21.85 -4.92
CA THR A 59 -10.20 21.59 -6.33
C THR A 59 -9.02 20.62 -6.41
N PRO A 60 -9.10 19.54 -7.22
CA PRO A 60 -7.98 18.66 -7.50
C PRO A 60 -6.73 19.40 -7.99
N LEU A 61 -5.59 19.04 -7.43
CA LEU A 61 -4.28 19.50 -7.87
C LEU A 61 -3.78 18.58 -9.00
N ALA A 62 -2.95 19.14 -9.89
CA ALA A 62 -2.37 18.35 -10.96
C ALA A 62 -1.35 17.36 -10.40
N THR A 63 -1.54 16.08 -10.69
CA THR A 63 -0.56 15.02 -10.41
C THR A 63 0.66 15.23 -11.31
N PRO A 64 1.89 15.25 -10.75
CA PRO A 64 3.11 15.21 -11.56
C PRO A 64 3.10 14.01 -12.52
N ALA A 65 3.61 14.21 -13.73
CA ALA A 65 3.76 13.09 -14.67
C ALA A 65 4.86 12.15 -14.18
N ALA A 66 4.59 10.84 -14.23
CA ALA A 66 5.58 9.82 -13.95
C ALA A 66 6.73 9.90 -14.96
N THR A 67 7.96 9.69 -14.49
CA THR A 67 9.13 9.57 -15.35
C THR A 67 9.24 8.14 -15.87
N THR A 68 9.48 7.96 -17.16
CA THR A 68 9.62 6.64 -17.78
C THR A 68 10.95 6.50 -18.52
N PHE A 69 11.44 5.26 -18.62
CA PHE A 69 12.66 4.91 -19.34
C PHE A 69 12.40 3.78 -20.33
N ASP A 70 13.03 3.86 -21.51
CA ASP A 70 12.87 2.86 -22.57
C ASP A 70 13.65 1.54 -22.28
N SER A 71 14.53 1.53 -21.26
CA SER A 71 15.29 0.34 -20.85
C SER A 71 16.04 0.55 -19.53
N GLU A 72 16.40 -0.55 -18.86
CA GLU A 72 17.27 -0.53 -17.67
C GLU A 72 18.64 0.14 -17.92
N ALA A 73 19.18 0.03 -19.14
CA ALA A 73 20.47 0.63 -19.49
C ALA A 73 20.44 2.17 -19.50
N ALA A 74 19.25 2.77 -19.56
CA ALA A 74 19.04 4.21 -19.52
C ALA A 74 18.82 4.74 -18.09
N LEU A 75 18.72 3.86 -17.09
CA LEU A 75 18.50 4.24 -15.70
C LEU A 75 19.68 5.07 -15.14
N PRO A 76 19.43 5.92 -14.13
CA PRO A 76 20.48 6.67 -13.45
C PRO A 76 21.62 5.75 -12.97
N ALA A 77 22.84 6.06 -13.40
CA ALA A 77 24.03 5.34 -12.98
C ALA A 77 24.42 5.68 -11.54
N GLY A 78 25.11 4.75 -10.87
CA GLY A 78 25.55 4.91 -9.49
C GLY A 78 26.55 3.83 -9.09
N GLU A 79 27.16 4.00 -7.92
CA GLU A 79 28.06 3.00 -7.33
C GLU A 79 27.25 1.98 -6.51
N PRO A 80 27.63 0.70 -6.45
CA PRO A 80 26.94 -0.26 -5.59
C PRO A 80 26.91 0.18 -4.13
N VAL A 81 25.77 0.02 -3.46
CA VAL A 81 25.66 0.26 -2.01
C VAL A 81 26.25 -0.89 -1.20
N ASP A 82 26.42 -0.69 0.11
CA ASP A 82 26.71 -1.79 1.02
C ASP A 82 25.46 -2.64 1.32
N ALA A 83 25.69 -3.85 1.83
CA ALA A 83 24.62 -4.81 2.11
C ALA A 83 23.64 -4.36 3.21
N GLU A 84 24.07 -3.47 4.11
CA GLU A 84 23.20 -2.91 5.15
C GLU A 84 22.19 -1.94 4.54
N THR A 85 22.68 -1.05 3.67
CA THR A 85 21.85 -0.11 2.91
C THR A 85 20.91 -0.84 1.97
N GLU A 86 21.39 -1.84 1.23
CA GLU A 86 20.57 -2.68 0.35
C GLU A 86 19.42 -3.35 1.11
N ALA A 87 19.71 -3.95 2.27
CA ALA A 87 18.68 -4.58 3.11
C ALA A 87 17.68 -3.56 3.65
N ALA A 88 18.14 -2.36 4.04
CA ALA A 88 17.29 -1.29 4.56
C ALA A 88 16.32 -0.77 3.50
N VAL A 89 16.79 -0.45 2.29
CA VAL A 89 15.92 0.04 1.21
C VAL A 89 14.97 -1.03 0.71
N ASN A 90 15.41 -2.29 0.66
CA ASN A 90 14.53 -3.40 0.31
C ASN A 90 13.41 -3.58 1.34
N ALA A 91 13.70 -3.44 2.63
CA ALA A 91 12.67 -3.51 3.67
C ALA A 91 11.59 -2.42 3.49
N VAL A 92 11.98 -1.19 3.13
CA VAL A 92 11.05 -0.09 2.88
C VAL A 92 10.14 -0.37 1.70
N VAL A 93 10.68 -0.80 0.56
CA VAL A 93 9.87 -1.10 -0.64
C VAL A 93 8.90 -2.25 -0.38
N MET A 94 9.36 -3.32 0.29
CA MET A 94 8.48 -4.45 0.64
C MET A 94 7.37 -4.07 1.62
N GLU A 95 7.67 -3.21 2.62
CA GLU A 95 6.67 -2.72 3.56
C GLU A 95 5.66 -1.79 2.87
N LEU A 96 6.11 -0.94 1.95
CA LEU A 96 5.25 -0.05 1.17
C LEU A 96 4.19 -0.85 0.40
N ILE A 97 4.62 -1.87 -0.34
CA ILE A 97 3.70 -2.73 -1.09
C ILE A 97 2.77 -3.50 -0.14
N ALA A 98 3.29 -4.03 0.97
CA ALA A 98 2.44 -4.70 1.97
C ALA A 98 1.37 -3.76 2.56
N CYS A 99 1.65 -2.46 2.68
CA CYS A 99 0.66 -1.48 3.11
C CYS A 99 -0.41 -1.21 2.05
N PHE A 100 -0.04 -1.16 0.76
CA PHE A 100 -1.02 -1.06 -0.33
C PHE A 100 -1.91 -2.30 -0.42
N ASP A 101 -1.33 -3.51 -0.35
CA ASP A 101 -2.07 -4.78 -0.35
C ASP A 101 -3.04 -4.89 0.83
N ALA A 102 -2.69 -4.29 1.97
CA ALA A 102 -3.53 -4.25 3.16
C ALA A 102 -4.62 -3.15 3.11
N GLY A 103 -4.66 -2.34 2.04
CA GLY A 103 -5.54 -1.18 1.94
C GLY A 103 -5.27 -0.15 3.04
N GLN A 104 -4.02 -0.01 3.49
CA GLN A 104 -3.60 0.90 4.55
C GLN A 104 -2.85 2.10 3.95
N TYR A 105 -3.52 2.91 3.13
CA TYR A 105 -2.87 3.94 2.32
C TYR A 105 -2.17 5.01 3.16
N ALA A 106 -2.78 5.43 4.29
CA ALA A 106 -2.12 6.38 5.19
C ALA A 106 -0.75 5.86 5.71
N ARG A 107 -0.62 4.55 5.92
CA ARG A 107 0.65 3.91 6.32
C ARG A 107 1.60 3.76 5.14
N ALA A 108 1.09 3.40 3.97
CA ALA A 108 1.87 3.35 2.73
C ALA A 108 2.51 4.72 2.44
N PHE A 109 1.75 5.81 2.50
CA PHE A 109 2.24 7.16 2.25
C PHE A 109 3.17 7.71 3.34
N ALA A 110 3.35 7.01 4.46
CA ALA A 110 4.38 7.33 5.45
C ALA A 110 5.77 6.78 5.07
N LEU A 111 5.84 5.90 4.08
CA LEU A 111 7.07 5.26 3.56
C LEU A 111 7.57 5.92 2.27
N VAL A 112 6.96 7.01 1.86
CA VAL A 112 7.31 7.77 0.65
C VAL A 112 7.56 9.24 1.02
N THR A 113 8.33 9.96 0.20
CA THR A 113 8.54 11.40 0.36
C THR A 113 7.25 12.17 0.07
N ASP A 114 7.18 13.44 0.45
CA ASP A 114 6.00 14.27 0.15
C ASP A 114 5.76 14.40 -1.35
N ASP A 115 6.83 14.47 -2.14
CA ASP A 115 6.75 14.59 -3.59
C ASP A 115 6.25 13.29 -4.21
N ALA A 116 6.73 12.13 -3.72
CA ALA A 116 6.18 10.82 -4.08
C ALA A 116 4.70 10.68 -3.69
N ALA A 117 4.32 11.14 -2.49
CA ALA A 117 2.94 11.04 -2.03
C ALA A 117 1.99 11.84 -2.94
N ARG A 118 2.43 13.00 -3.45
CA ARG A 118 1.67 13.81 -4.42
C ARG A 118 1.52 13.14 -5.78
N SER A 119 2.50 12.36 -6.23
CA SER A 119 2.44 11.68 -7.53
C SER A 119 1.64 10.37 -7.47
N LEU A 120 1.66 9.68 -6.34
CA LEU A 120 0.95 8.41 -6.10
C LEU A 120 -0.48 8.58 -5.58
N GLY A 121 -1.03 9.79 -5.67
CA GLY A 121 -2.37 10.12 -5.19
C GLY A 121 -3.52 9.47 -5.95
N PRO A 122 -4.77 9.75 -5.54
CA PRO A 122 -5.98 9.34 -6.28
C PRO A 122 -5.95 9.83 -7.74
N ASP A 123 -6.70 9.15 -8.61
CA ASP A 123 -6.80 9.52 -10.02
C ASP A 123 -7.70 10.76 -10.17
N MET A 124 -7.03 11.92 -10.19
CA MET A 124 -7.69 13.21 -10.32
C MET A 124 -8.24 13.50 -11.73
N SER A 125 -8.15 12.56 -12.67
CA SER A 125 -8.68 12.74 -14.03
C SER A 125 -10.21 12.75 -14.07
N ASN A 126 -10.87 12.17 -13.05
CA ASN A 126 -12.32 12.24 -12.87
C ASN A 126 -12.68 12.90 -11.52
N PRO A 127 -12.89 14.22 -11.48
CA PRO A 127 -13.11 14.96 -10.23
C PRO A 127 -14.45 14.62 -9.54
N ASP A 128 -15.34 13.89 -10.21
CA ASP A 128 -16.61 13.45 -9.64
C ASP A 128 -16.47 12.13 -8.84
N GLU A 129 -15.33 11.43 -8.93
CA GLU A 129 -15.11 10.13 -8.28
C GLU A 129 -14.28 10.22 -6.99
N ASP A 130 -13.38 11.21 -6.89
CA ASP A 130 -12.52 11.41 -5.72
C ASP A 130 -12.66 12.83 -5.15
N THR A 131 -13.65 13.04 -4.27
CA THR A 131 -13.77 14.31 -3.53
C THR A 131 -12.88 14.34 -2.29
N PRO A 132 -12.49 15.53 -1.77
CA PRO A 132 -11.69 15.63 -0.54
C PRO A 132 -12.33 14.91 0.66
N ASP A 133 -13.66 14.95 0.77
CA ASP A 133 -14.40 14.32 1.87
C ASP A 133 -14.41 12.80 1.75
N GLU A 134 -14.47 12.25 0.54
CA GLU A 134 -14.40 10.80 0.29
C GLU A 134 -13.01 10.26 0.57
N VAL A 135 -11.96 10.92 0.06
CA VAL A 135 -10.56 10.55 0.33
C VAL A 135 -10.28 10.60 1.84
N ARG A 136 -10.72 11.66 2.53
CA ARG A 136 -10.62 11.77 3.98
C ARG A 136 -11.32 10.62 4.69
N ALA A 137 -12.59 10.36 4.36
CA ALA A 137 -13.38 9.32 5.00
C ALA A 137 -12.75 7.93 4.81
N LEU A 138 -12.18 7.66 3.65
CA LEU A 138 -11.44 6.43 3.37
C LEU A 138 -10.22 6.30 4.27
N LEU A 139 -9.35 7.32 4.32
CA LEU A 139 -8.13 7.30 5.14
C LEU A 139 -8.45 7.15 6.64
N GLU A 140 -9.46 7.87 7.15
CA GLU A 140 -9.92 7.76 8.54
C GLU A 140 -10.47 6.37 8.85
N ALA A 141 -11.23 5.77 7.93
CA ALA A 141 -11.75 4.42 8.09
C ALA A 141 -10.62 3.38 8.19
N GLN A 142 -9.58 3.51 7.35
CA GLN A 142 -8.41 2.64 7.35
C GLN A 142 -7.64 2.72 8.67
N ILE A 143 -7.38 3.94 9.15
CA ILE A 143 -6.70 4.18 10.44
C ILE A 143 -7.51 3.60 11.61
N ALA A 144 -8.84 3.72 11.56
CA ALA A 144 -9.73 3.13 12.56
C ALA A 144 -9.81 1.59 12.49
N GLY A 145 -9.15 0.96 11.51
CA GLY A 145 -9.22 -0.50 11.29
C GLY A 145 -10.59 -0.96 10.78
N THR A 146 -11.38 -0.05 10.21
CA THR A 146 -12.66 -0.41 9.59
C THR A 146 -12.35 -1.15 8.29
N PRO A 147 -12.89 -2.35 8.08
CA PRO A 147 -12.75 -3.04 6.81
C PRO A 147 -13.30 -2.14 5.69
N VAL A 148 -12.45 -1.74 4.76
CA VAL A 148 -12.88 -1.12 3.51
C VAL A 148 -13.56 -2.25 2.73
N ILE A 149 -14.79 -2.03 2.27
CA ILE A 149 -15.45 -3.01 1.40
C ILE A 149 -14.64 -3.03 0.12
N ASP A 150 -14.04 -4.17 -0.20
CA ASP A 150 -13.24 -4.35 -1.40
C ASP A 150 -14.00 -3.82 -2.62
N GLU A 151 -13.29 -3.13 -3.50
CA GLU A 151 -13.85 -2.77 -4.79
C GLU A 151 -14.39 -4.03 -5.48
N PRO A 152 -15.59 -3.97 -6.11
CA PRO A 152 -16.18 -5.12 -6.76
C PRO A 152 -15.24 -5.71 -7.82
N GLY A 153 -14.58 -6.82 -7.49
CA GLY A 153 -13.64 -7.51 -8.39
C GLY A 153 -12.24 -7.72 -7.82
N MET A 154 -11.86 -7.10 -6.70
CA MET A 154 -10.65 -7.47 -5.97
C MET A 154 -10.91 -8.67 -5.07
N GLU A 155 -10.12 -9.74 -5.22
CA GLU A 155 -10.16 -10.87 -4.29
C GLU A 155 -9.40 -10.48 -3.00
N PRO A 156 -10.08 -10.41 -1.84
CA PRO A 156 -9.43 -10.04 -0.58
C PRO A 156 -8.27 -10.99 -0.28
N GLY A 157 -7.11 -10.40 0.03
CA GLY A 157 -5.90 -11.13 0.41
C GLY A 157 -5.03 -11.60 -0.76
N THR A 158 -5.24 -11.07 -1.96
CA THR A 158 -4.23 -11.18 -3.01
C THR A 158 -3.00 -10.38 -2.59
N GLN A 159 -1.86 -11.04 -2.49
CA GLN A 159 -0.58 -10.40 -2.18
C GLN A 159 0.14 -10.11 -3.48
N THR A 160 0.56 -8.86 -3.66
CA THR A 160 1.41 -8.45 -4.78
C THR A 160 2.76 -9.14 -4.65
N GLN A 161 3.17 -9.80 -5.74
CA GLN A 161 4.47 -10.47 -5.78
C GLN A 161 5.55 -9.43 -6.07
N VAL A 162 6.49 -9.28 -5.14
CA VAL A 162 7.62 -8.35 -5.27
C VAL A 162 8.93 -9.12 -5.12
N SER A 163 9.83 -8.97 -6.09
CA SER A 163 11.18 -9.53 -5.99
C SER A 163 12.06 -8.64 -5.09
N PRO A 164 13.11 -9.20 -4.45
CA PRO A 164 14.12 -8.37 -3.81
C PRO A 164 14.78 -7.42 -4.82
N GLY A 165 15.12 -6.22 -4.37
CA GLY A 165 15.80 -5.23 -5.20
C GLY A 165 17.09 -5.77 -5.79
N ARG A 166 17.30 -5.54 -7.09
CA ARG A 166 18.56 -5.81 -7.79
C ARG A 166 19.19 -4.48 -8.24
N ASP A 167 20.49 -4.55 -8.56
CA ASP A 167 21.24 -3.39 -9.08
C ASP A 167 21.09 -2.15 -8.20
N VAL A 168 21.10 -2.36 -6.88
CA VAL A 168 20.93 -1.29 -5.88
C VAL A 168 22.20 -0.47 -5.80
N ARG A 169 22.07 0.84 -6.00
CA ARG A 169 23.18 1.76 -6.21
C ARG A 169 22.94 3.12 -5.56
N LEU A 170 24.03 3.71 -5.08
CA LEU A 170 24.11 5.08 -4.60
C LEU A 170 24.16 6.02 -5.81
N LEU A 171 23.16 6.88 -5.91
CA LEU A 171 23.01 7.89 -6.94
C LEU A 171 23.63 9.22 -6.50
N GLU A 172 23.68 10.17 -7.44
CA GLU A 172 24.05 11.54 -7.14
C GLU A 172 23.11 12.16 -6.09
N GLY A 173 23.67 12.92 -5.15
CA GLY A 173 22.92 13.52 -4.04
C GLY A 173 22.72 12.61 -2.83
N GLY A 174 23.24 11.39 -2.84
CA GLY A 174 23.14 10.46 -1.71
C GLY A 174 21.85 9.64 -1.68
N ARG A 175 21.03 9.75 -2.73
CA ARG A 175 19.84 8.90 -2.95
C ARG A 175 20.27 7.49 -3.33
N VAL A 176 19.40 6.51 -3.13
CA VAL A 176 19.63 5.12 -3.51
C VAL A 176 18.60 4.71 -4.55
N GLY A 177 19.03 4.10 -5.65
CA GLY A 177 18.14 3.57 -6.67
C GLY A 177 18.33 2.07 -6.81
N GLY A 178 17.28 1.34 -7.19
CA GLY A 178 17.35 -0.10 -7.47
C GLY A 178 16.20 -0.55 -8.36
N VAL A 179 16.28 -1.74 -8.94
CA VAL A 179 15.20 -2.32 -9.74
C VAL A 179 14.46 -3.38 -8.93
N TRP A 180 13.14 -3.26 -8.86
CA TRP A 180 12.24 -4.25 -8.29
C TRP A 180 11.33 -4.77 -9.40
N GLU A 181 10.99 -6.06 -9.35
CA GLU A 181 9.89 -6.60 -10.16
C GLU A 181 8.65 -6.69 -9.29
N ILE A 182 7.58 -6.05 -9.73
CA ILE A 182 6.29 -5.98 -9.04
C ILE A 182 5.26 -6.57 -10.02
N GLU A 183 4.69 -7.71 -9.65
CA GLU A 183 3.75 -8.48 -10.49
C GLU A 183 4.27 -8.88 -11.88
N GLY A 184 5.60 -8.86 -12.05
CA GLY A 184 6.28 -9.18 -13.32
C GLY A 184 6.72 -7.96 -14.10
N ASP A 185 6.31 -6.75 -13.69
CA ASP A 185 6.76 -5.49 -14.29
C ASP A 185 7.96 -4.93 -13.51
N ALA A 186 8.98 -4.47 -14.24
CA ALA A 186 10.17 -3.90 -13.64
C ALA A 186 9.98 -2.40 -13.38
N ALA A 187 10.22 -1.96 -12.15
CA ALA A 187 10.22 -0.56 -11.75
C ALA A 187 11.55 -0.20 -11.10
N PHE A 188 12.09 0.98 -11.42
CA PHE A 188 13.24 1.52 -10.71
C PHE A 188 12.78 2.46 -9.60
N ALA A 189 12.89 2.03 -8.35
CA ALA A 189 12.55 2.89 -7.21
C ALA A 189 13.77 3.70 -6.80
N VAL A 190 13.56 5.01 -6.60
CA VAL A 190 14.53 5.93 -6.01
C VAL A 190 14.12 6.19 -4.58
N LEU A 191 15.06 6.10 -3.65
CA LEU A 191 14.87 6.34 -2.22
C LEU A 191 15.78 7.47 -1.74
N GLU A 192 15.25 8.31 -0.87
CA GLU A 192 15.96 9.40 -0.20
C GLU A 192 16.01 9.14 1.31
N GLN A 193 17.10 9.53 1.95
CA GLN A 193 17.22 9.47 3.40
C GLN A 193 16.75 10.79 4.04
N VAL A 194 15.61 10.76 4.72
CA VAL A 194 14.99 11.90 5.41
C VAL A 194 14.92 11.61 6.91
N ASP A 195 15.56 12.45 7.72
CA ASP A 195 15.62 12.31 9.19
C ASP A 195 16.01 10.89 9.65
N ASP A 196 17.12 10.37 9.10
CA ASP A 196 17.66 9.02 9.35
C ASP A 196 16.77 7.85 8.88
N ARG A 197 15.74 8.09 8.06
CA ARG A 197 14.87 7.06 7.49
C ARG A 197 14.93 7.06 5.98
N TRP A 198 14.95 5.88 5.36
CA TRP A 198 14.77 5.75 3.92
C TRP A 198 13.29 5.89 3.57
N LEU A 199 12.98 6.73 2.60
CA LEU A 199 11.65 6.91 2.03
C LEU A 199 11.75 6.76 0.51
N VAL A 200 10.74 6.16 -0.11
CA VAL A 200 10.65 6.11 -1.58
C VAL A 200 10.30 7.51 -2.10
N ASP A 201 11.13 8.03 -3.00
CA ASP A 201 10.99 9.36 -3.58
C ASP A 201 10.32 9.33 -4.96
N GLU A 202 10.58 8.29 -5.75
CA GLU A 202 10.00 8.14 -7.07
C GLU A 202 10.02 6.68 -7.52
N PHE A 203 9.01 6.28 -8.31
CA PHE A 203 9.08 5.08 -9.14
C PHE A 203 9.23 5.50 -10.59
N LEU A 204 10.25 4.97 -11.25
CA LEU A 204 10.49 5.17 -12.67
C LEU A 204 10.06 3.89 -13.40
N ASP A 205 9.08 4.01 -14.28
CA ASP A 205 8.61 2.87 -15.07
C ASP A 205 9.65 2.53 -16.14
N ILE A 206 9.89 1.23 -16.30
CA ILE A 206 10.79 0.70 -17.33
C ILE A 206 9.93 0.07 -18.41
N VAL A 207 9.74 0.80 -19.51
CA VAL A 207 8.95 0.31 -20.64
C VAL A 207 9.87 -0.47 -21.54
N GLU A 208 9.87 -1.80 -21.41
CA GLU A 208 10.57 -2.64 -22.37
C GLU A 208 9.82 -2.63 -23.70
N ASP A 209 10.43 -2.03 -24.73
CA ASP A 209 9.91 -2.06 -26.09
C ASP A 209 9.98 -3.51 -26.62
N ASP A 210 8.92 -4.28 -26.39
CA ASP A 210 8.74 -5.69 -26.79
C ASP A 210 8.81 -5.90 -28.33
N ALA A 211 8.98 -4.81 -29.09
CA ALA A 211 9.06 -4.76 -30.54
C ALA A 211 10.32 -5.42 -31.15
N MET A 212 11.33 -5.81 -30.36
CA MET A 212 12.59 -6.37 -30.89
C MET A 212 12.71 -7.90 -30.81
N ALA A 213 11.80 -8.62 -30.15
CA ALA A 213 11.86 -10.08 -30.01
C ALA A 213 11.22 -10.87 -31.20
N GLY A 214 10.57 -10.20 -32.15
CA GLY A 214 9.80 -10.85 -33.23
C GLY A 214 10.51 -11.03 -34.59
N GLY A 215 11.80 -10.69 -34.71
CA GLY A 215 12.51 -10.72 -35.99
C GLY A 215 13.21 -12.05 -36.27
N THR A 216 12.50 -13.11 -36.65
CA THR A 216 13.15 -14.30 -37.23
C THR A 216 13.70 -13.93 -38.62
N PRO A 217 15.02 -13.93 -38.86
CA PRO A 217 15.54 -13.72 -40.22
C PRO A 217 15.07 -14.89 -41.09
N THR A 218 14.29 -14.57 -42.13
CA THR A 218 13.93 -15.54 -43.17
C THR A 218 15.13 -15.66 -44.13
N PRO A 219 15.58 -16.88 -44.48
CA PRO A 219 16.79 -17.11 -45.29
C PRO A 219 16.69 -16.62 -46.74
#